data_AF-A0A4Y3QZI6-F1
#
_entry.id   AF-A0A4Y3QZI6-F1
#
_cell.length_a   1.000
_cell.length_b   1.000
_cell.length_c   1.000
_cell.angle_alpha   90.00
_cell.angle_beta   90.00
_cell.angle_gamma   90.00
#
_symmetry.space_group_name_H-M   'P 1'
#
loop_
_entity.id
_entity.type
_entity.pdbx_description
1 polymer ?
#
loop_
_entity_poly.entity_id
_entity_poly.type
_entity_poly.pdbx_seq_one_letter_code
_entity_poly.pdbx_strand_id
1 'polypeptide(L)' 'MLLAHPAVLTDLVHQYEALEALHAEDGGPEARQRLDDLAYTLCITTGTRDVDAALLAARHRLPGARTDDDSVLPHG' A
#
# COMPACT_ATOMS: atom_id res chain seq x y z
N MET A 1 14.49 10.84 -3.06
CA MET A 1 13.65 9.72 -3.52
C MET A 1 12.82 9.29 -2.32
N LEU A 2 11.50 9.39 -2.42
CA LEU A 2 10.58 9.06 -1.32
C LEU A 2 10.54 7.52 -1.23
N LEU A 3 11.49 6.91 -0.52
CA LEU A 3 11.25 5.58 0.00
C LEU A 3 10.10 5.75 0.99
N ALA A 4 8.89 5.39 0.57
CA ALA A 4 7.76 5.31 1.48
C ALA A 4 8.22 4.48 2.67
N HIS A 5 8.22 5.11 3.84
CA HIS A 5 8.50 4.45 5.10
C HIS A 5 7.70 3.14 5.15
N PRO A 6 8.27 2.02 5.60
CA PRO A 6 7.63 0.71 5.50
C PRO A 6 6.21 0.70 6.08
N ALA A 7 5.93 1.50 7.12
CA ALA A 7 4.57 1.68 7.64
C ALA A 7 3.57 2.25 6.62
N VAL A 8 3.98 3.20 5.78
CA VAL A 8 3.15 3.79 4.72
C VAL A 8 2.87 2.76 3.62
N LEU A 9 3.85 1.92 3.30
CA LEU A 9 3.67 0.83 2.34
C LEU A 9 2.67 -0.21 2.88
N THR A 10 2.74 -0.57 4.17
CA THR A 10 1.76 -1.45 4.82
C THR A 10 0.35 -0.88 4.72
N ASP A 11 0.20 0.40 5.05
CA ASP A 11 -1.09 1.08 5.09
C ASP A 11 -1.71 1.18 3.69
N LEU A 12 -0.90 1.47 2.66
CA LEU A 12 -1.33 1.47 1.25
C LEU A 12 -1.84 0.10 0.79
N VAL A 13 -1.14 -0.97 1.13
CA VAL A 13 -1.56 -2.35 0.82
C VAL A 13 -2.90 -2.65 1.48
N HIS A 14 -3.03 -2.35 2.78
CA HIS A 14 -4.25 -2.61 3.53
C HIS A 14 -5.44 -1.79 3.00
N GLN A 15 -5.23 -0.52 2.66
CA GLN A 15 -6.25 0.32 2.04
C GLN A 15 -6.68 -0.22 0.67
N TYR A 16 -5.72 -0.66 -0.16
CA TYR A 16 -6.02 -1.26 -1.46
C TYR A 16 -6.87 -2.53 -1.31
N GLU A 17 -6.47 -3.47 -0.45
CA GLU A 17 -7.20 -4.73 -0.22
C GLU A 17 -8.61 -4.49 0.36
N ALA A 18 -8.75 -3.53 1.29
CA ALA A 18 -10.04 -3.16 1.85
C ALA A 18 -10.96 -2.52 0.80
N LEU A 19 -10.42 -1.61 -0.03
CA LEU A 19 -11.18 -0.99 -1.11
C LEU A 19 -11.53 -1.99 -2.20
N GLU A 20 -10.66 -2.97 -2.49
CA GLU A 20 -10.91 -4.03 -3.48
C GLU A 20 -12.07 -4.93 -3.02
N ALA A 21 -12.05 -5.34 -1.75
CA ALA A 21 -13.12 -6.11 -1.14
C ALA A 21 -14.46 -5.34 -1.20
N LEU A 22 -14.46 -4.05 -0.83
CA LEU A 22 -15.65 -3.18 -0.87
C LEU A 22 -16.11 -2.86 -2.31
N HIS A 23 -15.20 -2.80 -3.28
CA HIS A 23 -15.54 -2.54 -4.69
C HIS A 23 -16.24 -3.74 -5.32
N ALA A 24 -15.88 -4.96 -4.93
CA ALA A 24 -16.50 -6.19 -5.43
C ALA A 24 -18.01 -6.28 -5.11
N GLU A 25 -18.47 -5.55 -4.09
CA GLU A 25 -19.84 -5.61 -3.57
C GLU A 25 -20.75 -4.46 -4.04
N ASP A 26 -20.26 -3.22 -4.21
CA ASP A 26 -21.10 -2.10 -4.71
C ASP A 26 -20.28 -0.92 -5.31
N GLY A 27 -19.11 -1.22 -5.86
CA GLY A 27 -18.11 -0.23 -6.23
C GLY A 27 -18.50 0.73 -7.36
N GLY A 28 -18.94 1.94 -7.01
CA GLY A 28 -19.15 3.03 -7.98
C GLY A 28 -17.85 3.49 -8.70
N PRO A 29 -17.96 4.35 -9.73
CA PRO A 29 -16.82 4.82 -10.52
C PRO A 29 -15.75 5.53 -9.68
N GLU A 30 -16.13 6.22 -8.59
CA GLU A 30 -15.17 6.85 -7.68
C GLU A 30 -14.35 5.82 -6.87
N ALA A 31 -14.95 4.70 -6.47
CA ALA A 31 -14.21 3.63 -5.79
C ALA A 31 -13.20 2.97 -6.73
N ARG A 32 -13.56 2.82 -8.02
CA ARG A 32 -12.65 2.33 -9.04
C ARG A 32 -11.47 3.28 -9.28
N GLN A 33 -11.74 4.58 -9.34
CA GLN A 33 -10.70 5.61 -9.48
C GLN A 33 -9.71 5.53 -8.31
N ARG A 34 -10.22 5.46 -7.07
CA ARG A 34 -9.37 5.34 -5.87
C ARG A 34 -8.54 4.06 -5.84
N LEU A 35 -9.09 2.93 -6.29
CA LEU A 35 -8.32 1.69 -6.44
C LEU A 35 -7.17 1.86 -7.44
N ASP A 36 -7.43 2.52 -8.58
CA ASP A 36 -6.42 2.78 -9.60
C ASP A 36 -5.32 3.72 -9.08
N ASP A 37 -5.68 4.76 -8.33
CA ASP A 37 -4.73 5.68 -7.69
C ASP A 37 -3.83 4.96 -6.67
N LEU A 38 -4.40 4.06 -5.86
CA LEU A 38 -3.65 3.24 -4.90
C LEU A 38 -2.73 2.24 -5.62
N ALA A 39 -3.22 1.58 -6.66
CA ALA A 39 -2.45 0.66 -7.50
C ALA A 39 -1.27 1.38 -8.17
N TYR A 40 -1.51 2.56 -8.74
CA TYR A 40 -0.48 3.38 -9.35
C TYR A 40 0.60 3.79 -8.35
N THR A 41 0.19 4.21 -7.15
CA THR A 41 1.10 4.57 -6.06
C THR A 41 1.93 3.36 -5.60
N LEU A 42 1.31 2.19 -5.45
CA LEU A 42 2.00 0.95 -5.11
C LEU A 42 3.02 0.57 -6.18
N CYS A 43 2.67 0.63 -7.47
CA CYS A 43 3.61 0.38 -8.57
C CYS A 43 4.83 1.31 -8.53
N ILE A 44 4.63 2.61 -8.35
CA ILE A 44 5.75 3.56 -8.31
C ILE A 44 6.62 3.37 -7.07
N THR A 45 6.02 3.16 -5.89
CA THR A 45 6.76 3.01 -4.62
C THR A 45 7.50 1.68 -4.52
N THR A 46 6.98 0.63 -5.16
CA THR A 46 7.63 -0.68 -5.21
C THR A 46 8.57 -0.83 -6.40
N GLY A 47 8.42 0.01 -7.43
CA GLY A 47 9.18 -0.05 -8.68
C GLY A 47 8.70 -1.14 -9.63
N THR A 48 7.43 -1.53 -9.55
CA THR A 48 6.82 -2.57 -10.38
C THR A 48 5.93 -1.95 -11.47
N ARG A 49 5.53 -2.79 -12.43
CA ARG A 49 4.70 -2.38 -13.56
C ARG A 49 3.25 -2.86 -13.46
N ASP A 50 2.95 -3.60 -12.40
CA ASP A 50 1.67 -4.27 -12.18
C ASP A 50 1.35 -4.30 -10.68
N VAL A 51 0.06 -4.18 -10.34
CA VAL A 51 -0.40 -4.10 -8.96
C VAL A 51 -0.20 -5.41 -8.20
N ASP A 52 -0.38 -6.58 -8.83
CA ASP A 52 -0.08 -7.86 -8.19
C ASP A 52 1.41 -7.98 -7.88
N ALA A 53 2.26 -7.56 -8.83
CA ALA A 53 3.70 -7.50 -8.60
C ALA A 53 4.06 -6.50 -7.50
N ALA A 54 3.35 -5.37 -7.41
CA ALA A 54 3.53 -4.37 -6.36
C ALA A 54 3.16 -4.94 -4.98
N LEU A 55 2.00 -5.60 -4.88
CA LEU A 55 1.53 -6.24 -3.65
C LEU A 55 2.48 -7.35 -3.19
N LEU A 56 2.97 -8.18 -4.12
CA LEU A 56 3.96 -9.20 -3.82
C LEU A 56 5.28 -8.59 -3.32
N ALA A 57 5.79 -7.57 -4.01
CA ALA A 57 7.00 -6.86 -3.61
C ALA A 57 6.83 -6.16 -2.26
N ALA A 58 5.66 -5.59 -1.99
CA ALA A 58 5.32 -4.99 -0.70
C ALA A 58 5.29 -6.06 0.40
N ARG A 59 4.61 -7.19 0.20
CA ARG A 59 4.58 -8.34 1.14
C ARG A 59 5.97 -8.91 1.43
N HIS A 60 6.88 -8.90 0.45
CA HIS A 60 8.28 -9.28 0.69
C HIS A 60 9.09 -8.24 1.48
N ARG A 61 8.71 -6.96 1.42
CA ARG A 61 9.31 -5.88 2.22
C ARG A 61 8.67 -5.77 3.61
N LEU A 62 7.45 -6.28 3.78
CA LEU A 62 6.76 -6.36 5.07
C LEU A 62 7.40 -7.46 5.93
N PRO A 63 8.03 -7.11 7.06
CA PRO A 63 8.66 -8.09 7.93
C PRO A 63 7.57 -8.81 8.72
N GLY A 64 7.27 -10.07 8.38
CA GLY A 64 6.22 -10.84 9.05
C GLY A 64 6.42 -11.12 10.55
N ALA A 65 7.51 -10.69 11.21
CA ALA A 65 7.74 -10.97 12.64
C ALA A 65 8.82 -10.05 13.24
N ARG A 66 8.43 -9.27 14.26
CA ARG A 66 9.24 -8.40 15.14
C ARG A 66 9.63 -7.02 14.59
N THR A 67 8.98 -6.03 15.20
CA THR A 67 9.40 -4.64 15.45
C THR A 67 10.88 -4.34 15.20
N ASP A 68 11.15 -3.57 14.15
CA ASP A 68 12.15 -2.49 14.20
C ASP A 68 11.88 -1.56 13.00
N ASP A 69 11.12 -0.50 13.21
CA ASP A 69 11.41 0.73 12.50
C ASP A 69 11.12 1.91 13.43
N ASP A 70 12.24 2.42 13.92
CA ASP A 70 12.44 3.59 14.73
C ASP A 70 11.96 4.83 13.96
N SER A 71 10.74 5.26 14.25
CA SER A 71 10.36 6.66 14.09
C SER A 71 9.72 7.11 15.39
N VAL A 72 10.59 7.26 16.38
CA VAL A 72 10.37 8.23 17.46
C VAL A 72 10.24 9.61 16.81
N LEU A 73 9.01 10.00 16.50
CA LEU A 73 8.64 11.41 16.41
C LEU A 73 8.44 11.88 17.86
N PRO A 74 9.39 12.60 18.50
CA PRO A 74 9.06 13.31 19.72
C PRO A 74 8.07 14.40 19.34
N HIS A 75 6.79 14.17 19.65
CA HIS A 75 5.83 15.26 19.75
C HIS A 75 6.19 16.05 21.01
N GLY A 76 6.90 17.16 20.80
CA GLY A 76 7.09 18.22 21.80
C GLY A 76 5.95 19.22 21.77
#